data_AF-A0A9N8WG48-F1
#
_entry.id   AF-A0A9N8WG48-F1
#
_cell.length_a   1.000
_cell.length_b   1.000
_cell.length_c   1.000
_cell.angle_alpha   90.00
_cell.angle_beta   90.00
_cell.angle_gamma   90.00
#
_symmetry.space_group_name_H-M   'P 1'
#
loop_
_entity.id
_entity.type
_entity.pdbx_description
1 polymer ?
#
loop_
_entity_poly.entity_id
_entity_poly.type
_entity_poly.pdbx_seq_one_letter_code
_entity_poly.pdbx_strand_id
1 'polypeptide(L)'
;MAFLDSDYVSEAGLRNLKFYKYAAVDKSPISNYILRPYWNWAIELFPLWMAFPAGLWLYSTFDNVDGKQARRTGTSSPLGELFDHGCDALDCSFGTIVLAGSLGLGHSGYAAVLLLLTTIPFYLSTWEEYHTGVLYLGYFNGPTEGVIIGCILMTISAITGPSIWLKDMRVLSNNVPEFIPEVCKRTKKSFISTLSQLSSITIYSLCAYLWLSSPNSYVLRDKHFILYALTVGIVFGRVATKIILAHVTDMPFPMYTVLLIPLFVGAVLTNIPRFFHTEEILTATGEHYYLWAYFFFAVISYLHWANLVINRFCAHLKIECFHIPTRSSAYLRTLSSLNIMKRKRLSYKNNRFTNNGGTTLAQRSTTYKIELSQL
;
A
#
# COMPACT_ATOMS: atom_id res chain seq x y z
N MET A 1 -11.21 -23.96 23.71
CA MET A 1 -12.11 -25.10 23.40
C MET A 1 -13.50 -24.67 22.90
N ALA A 2 -14.02 -23.49 23.27
CA ALA A 2 -15.36 -23.02 22.86
C ALA A 2 -15.58 -22.69 21.36
N PHE A 3 -14.59 -22.89 20.48
CA PHE A 3 -14.73 -22.67 19.03
C PHE A 3 -15.13 -23.93 18.25
N LEU A 4 -15.13 -25.11 18.90
CA LEU A 4 -15.43 -26.40 18.27
C LEU A 4 -16.86 -26.89 18.52
N ASP A 5 -17.55 -26.36 19.53
CA ASP A 5 -18.97 -26.65 19.78
C ASP A 5 -19.84 -25.72 18.91
N SER A 6 -20.10 -26.14 17.67
CA SER A 6 -21.01 -25.44 16.77
C SER A 6 -22.12 -26.40 16.31
N ASP A 7 -23.37 -26.06 16.59
CA ASP A 7 -24.55 -26.86 16.22
C ASP A 7 -24.79 -26.98 14.69
N TYR A 8 -24.01 -26.26 13.87
CA TYR A 8 -24.15 -26.26 12.41
C TYR A 8 -23.71 -27.57 11.75
N VAL A 9 -22.80 -28.32 12.37
CA VAL A 9 -22.29 -29.59 11.83
C VAL A 9 -22.43 -30.66 12.90
N SER A 10 -23.41 -31.54 12.72
CA SER A 10 -23.59 -32.66 13.64
C SER A 10 -22.35 -33.56 13.67
N GLU A 11 -22.11 -34.22 14.81
CA GLU A 11 -21.09 -35.26 14.97
C GLU A 11 -21.19 -36.37 13.90
N ALA A 12 -22.41 -36.68 13.44
CA ALA A 12 -22.62 -37.59 12.33
C ALA A 12 -22.12 -37.01 10.98
N GLY A 13 -22.33 -35.72 10.74
CA GLY A 13 -21.79 -35.00 9.59
C GLY A 13 -20.26 -34.96 9.59
N LEU A 14 -19.62 -34.70 10.75
CA LEU A 14 -18.16 -34.75 10.90
C LEU A 14 -17.60 -36.14 10.57
N ARG A 15 -18.25 -37.20 11.05
CA ARG A 15 -17.85 -38.59 10.72
C ARG A 15 -17.96 -38.92 9.23
N ASN A 16 -18.83 -38.22 8.50
CA ASN A 16 -19.00 -38.41 7.06
C ASN A 16 -17.95 -37.68 6.21
N LEU A 17 -17.24 -36.69 6.75
CA LEU A 17 -16.21 -35.94 6.02
C LEU A 17 -15.09 -36.85 5.47
N LYS A 18 -14.76 -37.93 6.18
CA LYS A 18 -13.73 -38.90 5.74
C LYS A 18 -14.09 -39.63 4.44
N PHE A 19 -15.37 -39.65 4.06
CA PHE A 19 -15.84 -40.29 2.84
C PHE A 19 -15.98 -39.31 1.67
N TYR A 20 -15.91 -38.01 1.93
CA TYR A 20 -16.04 -37.00 0.90
C TYR A 20 -14.71 -36.82 0.15
N LYS A 21 -14.75 -36.93 -1.18
CA LYS A 21 -13.61 -36.63 -2.06
C LYS A 21 -13.97 -35.49 -2.98
N TYR A 22 -13.24 -34.38 -2.88
CA TYR A 22 -13.41 -33.24 -3.78
C TYR A 22 -13.07 -33.65 -5.22
N ALA A 23 -14.01 -33.45 -6.15
CA ALA A 23 -13.84 -33.73 -7.57
C ALA A 23 -14.54 -32.65 -8.39
N ALA A 24 -13.89 -32.21 -9.47
CA ALA A 24 -14.44 -31.26 -10.42
C ALA A 24 -14.29 -31.80 -11.84
N VAL A 25 -15.32 -31.62 -12.67
CA VAL A 25 -15.31 -31.99 -14.09
C VAL A 25 -15.10 -30.74 -14.92
N ASP A 26 -13.94 -30.64 -15.58
CA ASP A 26 -13.62 -29.53 -16.48
C ASP A 26 -13.91 -29.91 -17.93
N LYS A 27 -14.78 -29.13 -18.59
CA LYS A 27 -15.19 -29.35 -19.98
C LYS A 27 -14.45 -28.43 -20.96
N SER A 28 -13.63 -27.49 -20.48
CA SER A 28 -12.91 -26.54 -21.33
C SER A 28 -11.82 -27.25 -22.12
N PRO A 29 -11.81 -27.18 -23.47
CA PRO A 29 -10.72 -27.74 -24.28
C PRO A 29 -9.37 -27.08 -23.95
N ILE A 30 -9.34 -25.77 -23.71
CA ILE A 30 -8.13 -25.06 -23.30
C ILE A 30 -7.62 -25.58 -21.96
N SER A 31 -8.53 -25.79 -21.00
CA SER A 31 -8.16 -26.36 -19.71
C SER A 31 -7.61 -27.78 -19.89
N ASN A 32 -8.28 -28.63 -20.66
CA ASN A 32 -7.91 -30.04 -20.79
C ASN A 32 -6.63 -30.27 -21.58
N TYR A 33 -6.38 -29.50 -22.65
CA TYR A 33 -5.28 -29.77 -23.57
C TYR A 33 -4.08 -28.84 -23.40
N ILE A 34 -4.24 -27.67 -22.77
CA ILE A 34 -3.16 -26.68 -22.61
C ILE A 34 -2.84 -26.45 -21.14
N LEU A 35 -3.83 -26.05 -20.35
CA LEU A 35 -3.58 -25.58 -18.98
C LEU A 35 -3.39 -26.70 -17.97
N ARG A 36 -4.12 -27.82 -18.08
CA ARG A 36 -3.94 -28.99 -17.19
C ARG A 36 -2.53 -29.56 -17.22
N PRO A 37 -1.91 -29.81 -18.39
CA PRO A 37 -0.51 -30.23 -18.44
C PRO A 37 0.42 -29.24 -17.75
N TYR A 38 0.22 -27.94 -17.97
CA TYR A 38 1.00 -26.88 -17.33
C TYR A 38 0.80 -26.84 -15.81
N TRP A 39 -0.44 -26.88 -15.31
CA TRP A 39 -0.75 -26.84 -13.88
C TRP A 39 -0.23 -28.09 -13.14
N ASN A 40 -0.35 -29.26 -13.76
CA ASN A 40 0.18 -30.51 -13.19
C ASN A 40 1.70 -30.52 -13.13
N TRP A 41 2.40 -29.91 -14.08
CA TRP A 41 3.84 -29.71 -13.97
C TRP A 41 4.18 -28.64 -12.92
N ALA A 42 3.44 -27.52 -12.91
CA ALA A 42 3.71 -26.42 -12.00
C ALA A 42 3.53 -26.84 -10.52
N ILE A 43 2.55 -27.67 -10.19
CA ILE A 43 2.32 -28.12 -8.81
C ILE A 43 3.48 -28.94 -8.23
N GLU A 44 4.30 -29.58 -9.08
CA GLU A 44 5.49 -30.32 -8.64
C GLU A 44 6.64 -29.39 -8.19
N LEU A 45 6.59 -28.10 -8.56
CA LEU A 45 7.59 -27.11 -8.15
C LEU A 45 7.36 -26.56 -6.73
N PHE A 46 6.19 -26.82 -6.15
CA PHE A 46 5.77 -26.20 -4.89
C PHE A 46 5.60 -27.26 -3.77
N PRO A 47 6.27 -27.13 -2.62
CA PRO A 47 5.98 -27.96 -1.45
C PRO A 47 4.55 -27.74 -0.95
N LEU A 48 3.99 -28.75 -0.29
CA LEU A 48 2.59 -28.79 0.16
C LEU A 48 2.20 -27.64 1.13
N TRP A 49 3.18 -26.99 1.77
CA TRP A 49 3.00 -25.91 2.73
C TRP A 49 3.12 -24.50 2.10
N MET A 50 3.34 -24.38 0.79
CA MET A 50 3.88 -23.14 0.18
C MET A 50 2.87 -22.03 -0.13
N ALA A 51 1.56 -22.30 -0.16
CA ALA A 51 0.58 -21.42 -0.79
C ALA A 51 0.62 -19.96 -0.28
N PHE A 52 0.76 -19.79 1.04
CA PHE A 52 0.83 -18.49 1.69
C PHE A 52 2.21 -17.81 1.53
N PRO A 53 3.33 -18.39 2.01
CA PRO A 53 4.64 -17.73 1.98
C PRO A 53 5.19 -17.52 0.56
N ALA A 54 4.91 -18.42 -0.40
CA ALA A 54 5.33 -18.19 -1.79
C ALA A 54 4.58 -17.03 -2.44
N GLY A 55 3.29 -16.84 -2.14
CA GLY A 55 2.54 -15.70 -2.66
C GLY A 55 3.16 -14.37 -2.25
N LEU A 56 3.49 -14.22 -0.96
CA LEU A 56 4.12 -13.00 -0.44
C LEU A 56 5.55 -12.81 -0.98
N TRP A 57 6.31 -13.90 -1.16
CA TRP A 57 7.66 -13.82 -1.75
C TRP A 57 7.64 -13.47 -3.24
N LEU A 58 6.67 -14.00 -3.99
CA LEU A 58 6.47 -13.65 -5.40
C LEU A 58 6.09 -12.18 -5.55
N TYR A 59 5.19 -11.67 -4.70
CA TYR A 59 4.90 -10.23 -4.63
C TYR A 59 6.19 -9.43 -4.40
N SER A 60 6.94 -9.73 -3.32
CA SER A 60 8.21 -9.06 -3.02
C SER A 60 9.19 -9.06 -4.19
N THR A 61 9.27 -10.19 -4.91
CA THR A 61 10.15 -10.30 -6.07
C THR A 61 9.69 -9.42 -7.21
N PHE A 62 8.40 -9.43 -7.56
CA PHE A 62 7.89 -8.69 -8.71
C PHE A 62 7.85 -7.18 -8.48
N ASP A 63 7.49 -6.77 -7.25
CA ASP A 63 7.63 -5.42 -6.74
C ASP A 63 9.07 -4.91 -6.95
N ASN A 64 10.07 -5.55 -6.35
CA ASN A 64 11.46 -5.07 -6.42
C ASN A 64 12.12 -5.15 -7.82
N VAL A 65 11.52 -5.86 -8.77
CA VAL A 65 12.06 -6.05 -10.13
C VAL A 65 11.66 -4.91 -11.06
N ASP A 66 10.52 -4.25 -10.84
CA ASP A 66 10.00 -3.26 -11.78
C ASP A 66 10.90 -2.02 -11.89
N GLY A 67 11.41 -1.50 -10.77
CA GLY A 67 12.31 -0.35 -10.70
C GLY A 67 13.69 -0.70 -11.24
N LYS A 68 14.17 -1.94 -11.02
CA LYS A 68 15.40 -2.44 -11.64
C LYS A 68 15.27 -2.51 -13.15
N GLN A 69 14.13 -2.99 -13.64
CA GLN A 69 13.85 -3.06 -15.06
C GLN A 69 13.68 -1.66 -15.69
N ALA A 70 13.03 -0.74 -14.99
CA ALA A 70 12.90 0.66 -15.42
C ALA A 70 14.28 1.34 -15.54
N ARG A 71 15.20 1.11 -14.59
CA ARG A 71 16.59 1.59 -14.67
C ARG A 71 17.35 0.94 -15.82
N ARG A 72 17.23 -0.38 -16.00
CA ARG A 72 17.88 -1.12 -17.10
C ARG A 72 17.44 -0.66 -18.49
N THR A 73 16.17 -0.26 -18.62
CA THR A 73 15.58 0.20 -19.89
C THR A 73 15.64 1.72 -20.08
N GLY A 74 16.04 2.46 -19.04
CA GLY A 74 16.09 3.93 -19.05
C GLY A 74 14.71 4.59 -19.04
N THR A 75 13.69 3.91 -18.50
CA THR A 75 12.28 4.37 -18.49
C THR A 75 11.75 4.70 -17.10
N SER A 76 12.62 4.96 -16.12
CA SER A 76 12.23 5.49 -14.82
C SER A 76 11.44 6.79 -14.97
N SER A 77 10.29 6.90 -14.31
CA SER A 77 9.42 8.06 -14.41
C SER A 77 8.63 8.32 -13.13
N PRO A 78 8.20 9.57 -12.88
CA PRO A 78 7.28 9.91 -11.80
C PRO A 78 5.98 9.09 -11.78
N LEU A 79 5.48 8.70 -12.97
CA LEU A 79 4.29 7.85 -13.06
C LEU A 79 4.60 6.43 -12.56
N GLY A 80 5.79 5.90 -12.89
CA GLY A 80 6.22 4.58 -12.43
C GLY A 80 6.31 4.52 -10.91
N GLU A 81 6.98 5.49 -10.29
CA GLU A 81 7.08 5.60 -8.82
C GLU A 81 5.70 5.73 -8.16
N LEU A 82 4.81 6.57 -8.71
CA LEU A 82 3.45 6.70 -8.19
C LEU A 82 2.64 5.40 -8.28
N PHE A 83 2.85 4.63 -9.36
CA PHE A 83 2.11 3.39 -9.60
C PHE A 83 2.61 2.28 -8.67
N ASP A 84 3.94 2.10 -8.61
CA ASP A 84 4.65 1.14 -7.76
C ASP A 84 4.26 1.31 -6.28
N HIS A 85 4.61 2.46 -5.69
CA HIS A 85 4.29 2.75 -4.29
C HIS A 85 2.77 2.83 -4.03
N GLY A 86 1.96 3.11 -5.06
CA GLY A 86 0.51 3.13 -4.96
C GLY A 86 -0.09 1.73 -4.82
N CYS A 87 0.46 0.75 -5.53
CA CYS A 87 0.14 -0.66 -5.38
C CYS A 87 0.58 -1.17 -4.00
N ASP A 88 1.80 -0.87 -3.56
CA ASP A 88 2.30 -1.26 -2.23
C ASP A 88 1.42 -0.78 -1.08
N ALA A 89 0.91 0.45 -1.19
CA ALA A 89 0.03 1.01 -0.18
C ALA A 89 -1.28 0.21 -0.04
N LEU A 90 -1.83 -0.30 -1.15
CA LEU A 90 -3.02 -1.17 -1.12
C LEU A 90 -2.66 -2.56 -0.60
N ASP A 91 -1.51 -3.08 -1.01
CA ASP A 91 -1.03 -4.41 -0.65
C ASP A 91 -0.67 -4.55 0.83
N CYS A 92 -0.42 -3.46 1.55
CA CYS A 92 -0.39 -3.46 3.01
C CYS A 92 -1.62 -4.15 3.63
N SER A 93 -2.81 -3.96 3.05
CA SER A 93 -4.06 -4.53 3.58
C SER A 93 -4.30 -5.96 3.13
N PHE A 94 -3.99 -6.28 1.87
CA PHE A 94 -4.03 -7.66 1.38
C PHE A 94 -3.03 -8.54 2.13
N GLY A 95 -1.78 -8.08 2.26
CA GLY A 95 -0.74 -8.74 3.03
C GLY A 95 -1.14 -8.97 4.48
N THR A 96 -1.82 -8.00 5.11
CA THR A 96 -2.38 -8.17 6.46
C THR A 96 -3.42 -9.28 6.52
N ILE A 97 -4.38 -9.32 5.60
CA ILE A 97 -5.43 -10.35 5.57
C ILE A 97 -4.80 -11.74 5.42
N VAL A 98 -3.87 -11.87 4.49
CA VAL A 98 -3.16 -13.12 4.19
C VAL A 98 -2.32 -13.56 5.39
N LEU A 99 -1.58 -12.64 6.02
CA LEU A 99 -0.78 -12.92 7.22
C LEU A 99 -1.67 -13.29 8.41
N ALA A 100 -2.73 -12.53 8.69
CA ALA A 100 -3.66 -12.83 9.79
C ALA A 100 -4.37 -14.18 9.60
N GLY A 101 -4.71 -14.53 8.36
CA GLY A 101 -5.25 -15.84 8.02
C GLY A 101 -4.24 -16.97 8.27
N SER A 102 -2.98 -16.78 7.85
CA SER A 102 -1.92 -17.77 8.07
C SER A 102 -1.65 -18.01 9.56
N LEU A 103 -1.70 -16.94 10.37
CA LEU A 103 -1.49 -16.98 11.82
C LEU A 103 -2.72 -17.50 12.59
N GLY A 104 -3.86 -17.70 11.92
CA GLY A 104 -5.10 -18.14 12.56
C GLY A 104 -5.71 -17.12 13.52
N LEU A 105 -5.46 -15.82 13.31
CA LEU A 105 -5.94 -14.76 14.20
C LEU A 105 -7.46 -14.54 14.12
N GLY A 106 -8.10 -14.98 13.04
CA GLY A 106 -9.53 -14.80 12.79
C GLY A 106 -9.96 -13.32 12.81
N HIS A 107 -11.23 -13.07 13.09
CA HIS A 107 -11.81 -11.73 13.22
C HIS A 107 -11.53 -11.16 14.62
N SER A 108 -10.27 -10.86 14.93
CA SER A 108 -9.84 -10.44 16.26
C SER A 108 -9.18 -9.07 16.29
N GLY A 109 -9.08 -8.49 17.50
CA GLY A 109 -8.32 -7.26 17.72
C GLY A 109 -6.83 -7.40 17.37
N TYR A 110 -6.26 -8.61 17.41
CA TYR A 110 -4.89 -8.85 16.97
C TYR A 110 -4.71 -8.66 15.46
N ALA A 111 -5.69 -9.11 14.66
CA ALA A 111 -5.68 -8.85 13.21
C ALA A 111 -5.81 -7.35 12.91
N ALA A 112 -6.55 -6.60 13.74
CA ALA A 112 -6.65 -5.15 13.64
C ALA A 112 -5.33 -4.44 13.98
N VAL A 113 -4.62 -4.88 15.02
CA VAL A 113 -3.28 -4.36 15.34
C VAL A 113 -2.31 -4.67 14.20
N LEU A 114 -2.36 -5.86 13.62
CA LEU A 114 -1.53 -6.24 12.48
C LEU A 114 -1.75 -5.31 11.27
N LEU A 115 -2.99 -4.88 11.01
CA LEU A 115 -3.31 -3.90 9.97
C LEU A 115 -2.64 -2.54 10.22
N LEU A 116 -2.58 -2.10 11.48
CA LEU A 116 -1.90 -0.85 11.82
C LEU A 116 -0.37 -1.01 11.73
N LEU A 117 0.16 -2.18 12.12
CA LEU A 117 1.59 -2.48 12.03
C LEU A 117 2.12 -2.55 10.59
N THR A 118 1.28 -2.88 9.61
CA THR A 118 1.68 -2.87 8.19
C THR A 118 1.54 -1.48 7.57
N THR A 119 0.49 -0.74 7.91
CA THR A 119 0.18 0.57 7.28
C THR A 119 0.98 1.74 7.86
N ILE A 120 1.21 1.81 9.18
CA ILE A 120 1.91 2.94 9.80
C ILE A 120 3.37 3.05 9.32
N PRO A 121 4.20 1.98 9.31
CA PRO A 121 5.57 2.07 8.84
C PRO A 121 5.66 2.49 7.37
N PHE A 122 4.78 1.96 6.52
CA PHE A 122 4.72 2.35 5.11
C PHE A 122 4.45 3.85 4.96
N TYR A 123 3.46 4.39 5.67
CA TYR A 123 3.19 5.83 5.67
C TYR A 123 4.40 6.66 6.09
N LEU A 124 5.10 6.25 7.15
CA LEU A 124 6.25 6.99 7.66
C LEU A 124 7.40 7.01 6.65
N SER A 125 7.65 5.91 5.95
CA SER A 125 8.65 5.85 4.88
C SER A 125 8.28 6.76 3.69
N THR A 126 7.03 6.71 3.24
CA THR A 126 6.53 7.61 2.17
C THR A 126 6.58 9.08 2.59
N TRP A 127 6.27 9.37 3.85
CA TRP A 127 6.33 10.71 4.41
C TRP A 127 7.76 11.25 4.53
N GLU A 128 8.72 10.39 4.90
CA GLU A 128 10.14 10.75 4.88
C GLU A 128 10.60 11.05 3.46
N GLU A 129 10.29 10.19 2.50
CA GLU A 129 10.60 10.40 1.07
C GLU A 129 10.08 11.74 0.55
N TYR A 130 8.83 12.10 0.89
CA TYR A 130 8.26 13.41 0.52
C TYR A 130 9.13 14.59 1.00
N HIS A 131 9.84 14.45 2.12
CA HIS A 131 10.66 15.52 2.68
C HIS A 131 12.13 15.46 2.29
N THR A 132 12.70 14.28 2.13
CA THR A 132 14.11 14.08 1.77
C THR A 132 14.32 14.15 0.26
N GLY A 133 13.26 13.88 -0.52
CA GLY A 133 13.30 13.75 -1.97
C GLY A 133 13.91 12.44 -2.46
N VAL A 134 14.17 11.49 -1.55
CA VAL A 134 14.72 10.17 -1.84
C VAL A 134 14.17 9.17 -0.83
N LEU A 135 13.66 8.03 -1.29
CA LEU A 135 13.28 6.92 -0.43
C LEU A 135 14.50 6.38 0.33
N TYR A 136 14.54 6.61 1.63
CA TYR A 136 15.60 6.11 2.49
C TYR A 136 15.18 4.78 3.13
N LEU A 137 15.75 3.69 2.63
CA LEU A 137 15.60 2.37 3.24
C LEU A 137 16.73 2.18 4.25
N GLY A 138 16.40 2.32 5.54
CA GLY A 138 17.35 2.05 6.63
C GLY A 138 17.75 0.56 6.68
N TYR A 139 18.77 0.24 7.50
CA TYR A 139 19.25 -1.13 7.71
C TYR A 139 18.15 -2.12 8.13
N PHE A 140 17.10 -1.62 8.79
CA PHE A 140 15.86 -2.32 9.03
C PHE A 140 14.73 -1.46 8.50
N ASN A 141 13.96 -1.97 7.55
CA ASN A 141 12.86 -1.28 6.91
C ASN A 141 11.64 -2.20 6.77
N GLY A 142 10.46 -1.60 6.67
CA GLY A 142 9.21 -2.33 6.50
C GLY A 142 9.17 -3.18 5.22
N PRO A 143 9.47 -2.60 4.04
CA PRO A 143 9.32 -3.29 2.76
C PRO A 143 10.19 -4.54 2.58
N THR A 144 11.41 -4.55 3.14
CA THR A 144 12.32 -5.70 3.01
C THR A 144 12.21 -6.65 4.21
N GLU A 145 12.64 -6.21 5.39
CA GLU A 145 12.69 -7.07 6.58
C GLU A 145 11.28 -7.43 7.06
N GLY A 146 10.31 -6.52 6.96
CA GLY A 146 8.93 -6.79 7.32
C GLY A 146 8.29 -7.88 6.45
N VAL A 147 8.54 -7.87 5.14
CA VAL A 147 8.05 -8.89 4.21
C VAL A 147 8.74 -10.24 4.46
N ILE A 148 10.06 -10.23 4.73
CA ILE A 148 10.81 -11.44 5.12
C ILE A 148 10.26 -12.03 6.42
N ILE A 149 10.00 -11.20 7.44
CA ILE A 149 9.39 -11.62 8.70
C ILE A 149 8.01 -12.23 8.41
N GLY A 150 7.18 -11.60 7.58
CA GLY A 150 5.90 -12.14 7.13
C GLY A 150 6.04 -13.53 6.52
N CYS A 151 6.95 -13.71 5.56
CA CYS A 151 7.25 -15.00 4.94
C CYS A 151 7.68 -16.06 5.97
N ILE A 152 8.51 -15.71 6.95
CA ILE A 152 8.96 -16.62 8.01
C ILE A 152 7.77 -17.04 8.88
N LEU A 153 6.97 -16.09 9.35
CA LEU A 153 5.78 -16.37 10.17
C LEU A 153 4.77 -17.26 9.44
N MET A 154 4.55 -17.00 8.15
CA MET A 154 3.67 -17.78 7.29
C MET A 154 4.21 -19.20 7.07
N THR A 155 5.53 -19.35 6.94
CA THR A 155 6.20 -20.65 6.81
C THR A 155 6.08 -21.47 8.09
N ILE A 156 6.32 -20.85 9.26
CA ILE A 156 6.14 -21.50 10.57
C ILE A 156 4.70 -22.01 10.71
N SER A 157 3.72 -21.16 10.37
CA SER A 157 2.30 -21.51 10.41
C SER A 157 1.96 -22.66 9.47
N ALA A 158 2.57 -22.70 8.28
CA ALA A 158 2.31 -23.74 7.30
C ALA A 158 2.93 -25.10 7.68
N ILE A 159 4.06 -25.10 8.38
CA ILE A 159 4.72 -26.33 8.85
C ILE A 159 4.06 -26.86 10.14
N THR A 160 3.77 -25.98 11.09
CA THR A 160 3.36 -26.37 12.46
C THR A 160 1.86 -26.24 12.73
N GLY A 161 1.14 -25.58 11.82
CA GLY A 161 -0.24 -25.18 12.00
C GLY A 161 -0.38 -23.86 12.77
N PRO A 162 -1.46 -23.08 12.53
CA PRO A 162 -1.68 -21.78 13.16
C PRO A 162 -1.86 -21.85 14.70
N SER A 163 -2.16 -23.02 15.25
CA SER A 163 -2.33 -23.24 16.69
C SER A 163 -1.09 -22.91 17.53
N ILE A 164 0.09 -22.82 16.92
CA ILE A 164 1.33 -22.45 17.63
C ILE A 164 1.25 -21.03 18.19
N TRP A 165 0.57 -20.12 17.50
CA TRP A 165 0.44 -18.70 17.89
C TRP A 165 -0.60 -18.47 18.98
N LEU A 166 -1.47 -19.46 19.23
CA LEU A 166 -2.49 -19.42 20.29
C LEU A 166 -1.92 -19.83 21.67
N LYS A 167 -0.66 -20.24 21.74
CA LYS A 167 0.08 -20.43 23.01
C LYS A 167 0.63 -19.07 23.45
N ASP A 168 0.40 -18.69 24.72
CA ASP A 168 0.68 -17.36 25.32
C ASP A 168 1.81 -16.56 24.64
N MET A 169 1.44 -15.72 23.67
CA MET A 169 2.33 -14.75 23.02
C MET A 169 2.13 -13.39 23.70
N ARG A 170 2.59 -13.28 24.95
CA ARG A 170 2.72 -11.99 25.65
C ARG A 170 4.08 -11.36 25.39
N VAL A 171 4.44 -11.16 24.13
CA VAL A 171 5.62 -10.36 23.77
C VAL A 171 5.28 -9.63 22.50
N LEU A 172 4.91 -8.37 22.62
CA LEU A 172 5.08 -7.31 21.62
C LEU A 172 4.57 -6.02 22.29
N SER A 173 5.40 -5.46 23.15
CA SER A 173 5.17 -4.16 23.76
C SER A 173 6.49 -3.40 23.77
N ASN A 174 6.41 -2.17 23.25
CA ASN A 174 7.36 -1.07 23.35
C ASN A 174 8.60 -1.17 22.47
N ASN A 175 8.48 -0.64 21.25
CA ASN A 175 9.49 0.20 20.60
C ASN A 175 8.78 1.06 19.54
N VAL A 176 8.36 2.27 19.93
CA VAL A 176 8.07 3.32 18.94
C VAL A 176 9.43 3.90 18.56
N PRO A 177 9.85 3.86 17.29
CA PRO A 177 11.18 4.35 16.91
C PRO A 177 11.31 5.85 17.19
N GLU A 178 12.51 6.30 17.59
CA GLU A 178 12.94 7.71 17.72
C GLU A 178 13.00 8.46 16.36
N PHE A 179 12.06 8.18 15.46
CA PHE A 179 12.09 8.58 14.06
C PHE A 179 11.80 10.08 13.85
N ILE A 180 10.83 10.64 14.58
CA ILE A 180 10.36 12.02 14.39
C ILE A 180 11.45 13.06 14.72
N PRO A 181 12.18 12.94 15.85
CA PRO A 181 13.28 13.87 16.17
C PRO A 181 14.42 13.83 15.14
N GLU A 182 14.73 12.67 14.56
CA GLU A 182 15.78 12.55 13.55
C GLU A 182 15.41 13.23 12.22
N VAL A 183 14.17 13.04 11.75
CA VAL A 183 13.71 13.68 10.51
C VAL A 183 13.70 15.20 10.64
N CYS A 184 13.31 15.74 11.80
CA CYS A 184 13.37 17.19 12.06
C CYS A 184 14.81 17.73 12.00
N LYS A 185 15.79 16.99 12.54
CA LYS A 185 17.21 17.37 12.47
C LYS A 185 17.73 17.37 11.03
N ARG A 186 17.33 16.38 10.21
CA ARG A 186 17.80 16.23 8.82
C ARG A 186 17.16 17.24 7.85
N THR A 187 15.87 17.52 8.01
CA THR A 187 15.10 18.37 7.08
C THR A 187 15.14 19.86 7.42
N LYS A 188 15.71 20.25 8.58
CA LYS A 188 15.72 21.62 9.12
C LYS A 188 14.33 22.26 9.23
N LYS A 189 13.27 21.44 9.31
CA LYS A 189 11.87 21.89 9.46
C LYS A 189 11.48 21.96 10.94
N SER A 190 10.55 22.87 11.26
CA SER A 190 10.01 23.03 12.62
C SER A 190 9.22 21.79 13.05
N PHE A 191 9.52 21.27 14.24
CA PHE A 191 8.88 20.10 14.83
C PHE A 191 7.35 20.19 14.86
N ILE A 192 6.78 21.37 15.12
CA ILE A 192 5.32 21.57 15.19
C ILE A 192 4.68 21.43 13.80
N SER A 193 5.35 21.93 12.76
CA SER A 193 4.88 21.78 11.38
C SER A 193 4.99 20.32 10.91
N THR A 194 6.04 19.62 11.33
CA THR A 194 6.22 18.19 11.11
C THR A 194 5.12 17.38 11.79
N LEU A 195 4.81 17.69 13.05
CA LEU A 195 3.78 16.98 13.82
C LEU A 195 2.38 17.18 13.25
N SER A 196 2.06 18.37 12.74
CA SER A 196 0.76 18.62 12.13
C SER A 196 0.55 17.78 10.86
N GLN A 197 1.60 17.48 10.10
CA GLN A 197 1.53 16.63 8.90
C GLN A 197 1.29 15.15 9.22
N LEU A 198 1.60 14.71 10.45
CA LEU A 198 1.22 13.38 10.96
C LEU A 198 -0.25 13.29 11.38
N SER A 199 -1.01 14.39 11.33
CA SER A 199 -2.43 14.37 11.68
C SER A 199 -3.24 13.40 10.82
N SER A 200 -2.91 13.24 9.54
CA SER A 200 -3.66 12.37 8.63
C SER A 200 -3.56 10.89 9.02
N ILE A 201 -2.34 10.39 9.28
CA ILE A 201 -2.10 9.03 9.75
C ILE A 201 -2.59 8.82 11.19
N THR A 202 -2.51 9.85 12.03
CA THR A 202 -3.02 9.81 13.40
C THR A 202 -4.54 9.68 13.41
N ILE A 203 -5.25 10.49 12.62
CA ILE A 203 -6.71 10.43 12.48
C ILE A 203 -7.12 9.08 11.88
N TYR A 204 -6.46 8.64 10.81
CA TYR A 204 -6.70 7.33 10.22
C TYR A 204 -6.54 6.20 11.26
N SER A 205 -5.40 6.14 11.94
CA SER A 205 -5.09 5.05 12.88
C SER A 205 -6.02 5.07 14.09
N LEU A 206 -6.30 6.27 14.63
CA LEU A 206 -7.20 6.45 15.76
C LEU A 206 -8.63 6.06 15.39
N CYS A 207 -9.15 6.54 14.25
CA CYS A 207 -10.51 6.19 13.84
C CYS A 207 -10.62 4.70 13.52
N ALA A 208 -9.62 4.12 12.85
CA ALA A 208 -9.61 2.70 12.53
C ALA A 208 -9.58 1.83 13.80
N TYR A 209 -8.82 2.24 14.82
CA TYR A 209 -8.78 1.57 16.11
C TYR A 209 -10.07 1.78 16.90
N LEU A 210 -10.57 3.01 17.01
CA LEU A 210 -11.76 3.35 17.80
C LEU A 210 -13.02 2.68 17.27
N TRP A 211 -13.16 2.56 15.95
CA TRP A 211 -14.29 1.84 15.36
C TRP A 211 -14.26 0.37 15.80
N LEU A 212 -13.14 -0.35 15.55
CA LEU A 212 -13.04 -1.77 15.87
C LEU A 212 -13.03 -2.10 17.38
N SER A 213 -12.47 -1.21 18.20
CA SER A 213 -12.40 -1.41 19.66
C SER A 213 -13.67 -0.98 20.38
N SER A 214 -14.64 -0.40 19.68
CA SER A 214 -15.91 -0.01 20.30
C SER A 214 -16.69 -1.26 20.75
N PRO A 215 -17.22 -1.30 21.99
CA PRO A 215 -18.14 -2.34 22.44
C PRO A 215 -19.42 -2.44 21.59
N ASN A 216 -19.82 -1.33 20.94
CA ASN A 216 -21.00 -1.24 20.10
C ASN A 216 -20.68 -1.48 18.61
N SER A 217 -19.47 -1.92 18.28
CA SER A 217 -19.15 -2.35 16.91
C SER A 217 -19.35 -3.86 16.76
N TYR A 218 -20.04 -4.22 15.69
CA TYR A 218 -20.32 -5.56 15.23
C TYR A 218 -19.30 -6.03 14.17
N VAL A 219 -18.37 -5.18 13.70
CA VAL A 219 -17.42 -5.56 12.64
C VAL A 219 -16.62 -6.83 12.97
N LEU A 220 -16.11 -6.94 14.20
CA LEU A 220 -15.40 -8.15 14.64
C LEU A 220 -16.38 -9.24 15.11
N ARG A 221 -17.46 -8.85 15.80
CA ARG A 221 -18.45 -9.78 16.38
C ARG A 221 -19.18 -10.59 15.31
N ASP A 222 -19.57 -9.93 14.23
CA ASP A 222 -20.31 -10.50 13.09
C ASP A 222 -19.38 -10.85 11.92
N LYS A 223 -18.06 -10.90 12.17
CA LYS A 223 -17.05 -11.43 11.22
C LYS A 223 -16.95 -10.65 9.90
N HIS A 224 -17.15 -9.33 9.94
CA HIS A 224 -17.00 -8.43 8.79
C HIS A 224 -15.60 -7.84 8.62
N PHE A 225 -14.61 -8.32 9.40
CA PHE A 225 -13.22 -7.80 9.37
C PHE A 225 -12.58 -7.74 7.98
N ILE A 226 -12.82 -8.72 7.10
CA ILE A 226 -12.19 -8.73 5.76
C ILE A 226 -12.66 -7.53 4.94
N LEU A 227 -13.98 -7.31 4.87
CA LEU A 227 -14.56 -6.17 4.18
C LEU A 227 -14.06 -4.85 4.79
N TYR A 228 -13.95 -4.80 6.11
CA TYR A 228 -13.39 -3.66 6.82
C TYR A 228 -11.93 -3.39 6.45
N ALA A 229 -11.07 -4.41 6.51
CA ALA A 229 -9.66 -4.29 6.19
C ALA A 229 -9.44 -3.86 4.73
N LEU A 230 -10.22 -4.37 3.78
CA LEU A 230 -10.19 -3.92 2.39
C LEU A 230 -10.61 -2.45 2.25
N THR A 231 -11.69 -2.05 2.92
CA THR A 231 -12.21 -0.68 2.86
C THR A 231 -11.21 0.33 3.43
N VAL A 232 -10.73 0.07 4.64
CA VAL A 232 -9.74 0.90 5.33
C VAL A 232 -8.39 0.88 4.59
N GLY A 233 -8.06 -0.23 3.95
CA GLY A 233 -6.91 -0.35 3.06
C GLY A 233 -6.93 0.55 1.84
N ILE A 234 -8.07 0.66 1.16
CA ILE A 234 -8.23 1.61 0.04
C ILE A 234 -8.07 3.05 0.52
N VAL A 235 -8.59 3.35 1.72
CA VAL A 235 -8.50 4.69 2.33
C VAL A 235 -7.05 5.02 2.68
N PHE A 236 -6.30 4.05 3.22
CA PHE A 236 -4.88 4.17 3.44
C PHE A 236 -4.09 4.35 2.14
N GLY A 237 -4.36 3.50 1.14
CA GLY A 237 -3.78 3.63 -0.20
C GLY A 237 -4.01 5.01 -0.79
N ARG A 238 -5.19 5.60 -0.56
CA ARG A 238 -5.48 6.99 -0.95
C ARG A 238 -4.64 8.02 -0.20
N VAL A 239 -4.44 7.86 1.11
CA VAL A 239 -3.60 8.76 1.92
C VAL A 239 -2.16 8.71 1.42
N ALA A 240 -1.57 7.52 1.29
CA ALA A 240 -0.19 7.34 0.82
C ALA A 240 0.01 7.88 -0.61
N THR A 241 -0.84 7.48 -1.56
CA THR A 241 -0.74 7.92 -2.96
C THR A 241 -0.89 9.43 -3.14
N LYS A 242 -1.61 10.15 -2.26
CA LYS A 242 -1.62 11.61 -2.30
C LYS A 242 -0.26 12.19 -1.93
N ILE A 243 0.41 11.64 -0.92
CA ILE A 243 1.73 12.08 -0.47
C ILE A 243 2.75 11.85 -1.59
N ILE A 244 2.73 10.66 -2.19
CA ILE A 244 3.59 10.32 -3.33
C ILE A 244 3.32 11.27 -4.49
N LEU A 245 2.04 11.49 -4.84
CA LEU A 245 1.69 12.45 -5.89
C LEU A 245 2.22 13.84 -5.57
N ALA A 246 2.09 14.31 -4.33
CA ALA A 246 2.56 15.62 -3.94
C ALA A 246 4.10 15.71 -4.00
N HIS A 247 4.81 14.64 -3.66
CA HIS A 247 6.25 14.53 -3.78
C HIS A 247 6.67 14.68 -5.25
N VAL A 248 6.18 13.79 -6.12
CA VAL A 248 6.64 13.70 -7.52
C VAL A 248 6.21 14.90 -8.39
N THR A 249 5.26 15.70 -7.91
CA THR A 249 4.79 16.92 -8.60
C THR A 249 5.17 18.22 -7.93
N ASP A 250 5.94 18.18 -6.83
CA ASP A 250 6.35 19.34 -6.05
C ASP A 250 5.14 20.19 -5.57
N MET A 251 4.08 19.51 -5.15
CA MET A 251 2.87 20.13 -4.58
C MET A 251 2.95 20.21 -3.03
N PRO A 252 2.18 21.12 -2.41
CA PRO A 252 2.10 21.20 -0.95
C PRO A 252 1.56 19.89 -0.35
N PHE A 253 1.99 19.61 0.88
CA PHE A 253 1.66 18.37 1.57
C PHE A 253 0.14 18.17 1.72
N PRO A 254 -0.40 17.01 1.31
CA PRO A 254 -1.83 16.76 1.35
C PRO A 254 -2.28 16.31 2.73
N MET A 255 -2.85 17.22 3.51
CA MET A 255 -3.25 16.94 4.89
C MET A 255 -4.44 15.98 5.02
N TYR A 256 -5.39 16.01 4.09
CA TYR A 256 -6.66 15.27 4.23
C TYR A 256 -7.13 14.64 2.92
N THR A 257 -7.90 13.57 3.02
CA THR A 257 -8.66 12.97 1.92
C THR A 257 -10.12 12.81 2.32
N VAL A 258 -11.03 12.99 1.37
CA VAL A 258 -12.48 12.83 1.58
C VAL A 258 -12.82 11.41 2.06
N LEU A 259 -11.99 10.42 1.68
CA LEU A 259 -12.16 9.05 2.14
C LEU A 259 -11.98 8.87 3.65
N LEU A 260 -11.38 9.81 4.39
CA LEU A 260 -11.32 9.73 5.85
C LEU A 260 -12.66 10.06 6.54
N ILE A 261 -13.58 10.76 5.85
CA ILE A 261 -14.84 11.21 6.45
C ILE A 261 -15.70 10.03 6.90
N PRO A 262 -15.97 9.01 6.07
CA PRO A 262 -16.79 7.88 6.51
C PRO A 262 -16.08 7.01 7.56
N LEU A 263 -14.74 6.96 7.56
CA LEU A 263 -13.97 6.31 8.63
C LEU A 263 -14.19 7.01 9.98
N PHE A 264 -14.07 8.33 9.98
CA PHE A 264 -14.30 9.15 11.17
C PHE A 264 -15.74 9.03 11.65
N VAL A 265 -16.72 9.12 10.75
CA VAL A 265 -18.14 8.97 11.08
C VAL A 265 -18.43 7.60 11.67
N GLY A 266 -17.91 6.51 11.10
CA GLY A 266 -18.11 5.17 11.66
C GLY A 266 -17.51 5.03 13.07
N ALA A 267 -16.31 5.57 13.29
CA ALA A 267 -15.68 5.60 14.62
C ALA A 267 -16.49 6.40 15.64
N VAL A 268 -17.05 7.54 15.24
CA VAL A 268 -17.89 8.39 16.10
C VAL A 268 -19.22 7.71 16.41
N LEU A 269 -19.95 7.22 15.40
CA LEU A 269 -21.28 6.63 15.56
C LEU A 269 -21.25 5.39 16.46
N THR A 270 -20.21 4.58 16.36
CA THR A 270 -20.02 3.39 17.20
C THR A 270 -19.62 3.74 18.64
N ASN A 271 -19.03 4.90 18.90
CA ASN A 271 -18.55 5.29 20.23
C ASN A 271 -19.46 6.30 20.97
N ILE A 272 -20.33 7.05 20.29
CA ILE A 272 -21.29 7.96 20.95
C ILE A 272 -22.11 7.25 22.06
N PRO A 273 -22.67 6.04 21.85
CA PRO A 273 -23.46 5.37 22.89
C PRO A 273 -22.66 5.12 24.17
N ARG A 274 -21.35 4.90 24.05
CA ARG A 274 -20.45 4.71 25.20
C ARG A 274 -20.27 6.00 26.01
N PHE A 275 -20.19 7.16 25.35
CA PHE A 275 -19.89 8.43 26.01
C PHE A 275 -21.15 9.14 26.54
N PHE A 276 -22.28 8.96 25.86
CA PHE A 276 -23.53 9.66 26.17
C PHE A 276 -24.60 8.76 26.77
N HIS A 277 -24.29 7.48 27.01
CA HIS A 277 -25.22 6.48 27.56
C HIS A 277 -26.55 6.40 26.78
N THR A 278 -26.49 6.60 25.46
CA THR A 278 -27.64 6.47 24.56
C THR A 278 -27.81 5.02 24.10
N GLU A 279 -28.95 4.72 23.48
CA GLU A 279 -29.10 3.48 22.72
C GLU A 279 -28.09 3.43 21.56
N GLU A 280 -27.88 2.21 21.04
CA GLU A 280 -27.00 1.97 19.91
C GLU A 280 -27.50 2.71 18.67
N ILE A 281 -26.63 3.56 18.09
CA ILE A 281 -26.99 4.35 16.91
C ILE A 281 -26.92 3.50 15.63
N LEU A 282 -25.90 2.64 15.54
CA LEU A 282 -25.75 1.68 14.46
C LEU A 282 -26.13 0.31 14.97
N THR A 283 -27.24 -0.23 14.46
CA THR A 283 -27.56 -1.64 14.64
C THR A 283 -26.59 -2.52 13.86
N ALA A 284 -26.49 -3.81 14.18
CA ALA A 284 -25.62 -4.76 13.47
C ALA A 284 -25.80 -4.73 11.94
N THR A 285 -27.05 -4.77 11.47
CA THR A 285 -27.37 -4.68 10.04
C THR A 285 -27.05 -3.29 9.47
N GLY A 286 -27.30 -2.23 10.24
CA GLY A 286 -26.99 -0.86 9.84
C GLY A 286 -25.49 -0.63 9.66
N GLU A 287 -24.66 -1.13 10.57
CA GLU A 287 -23.20 -1.06 10.48
C GLU A 287 -22.67 -1.87 9.28
N HIS A 288 -23.24 -3.04 9.01
CA HIS A 288 -22.87 -3.85 7.84
C HIS A 288 -23.17 -3.12 6.51
N TYR A 289 -24.37 -2.54 6.37
CA TYR A 289 -24.71 -1.76 5.17
C TYR A 289 -23.90 -0.48 5.06
N TYR A 290 -23.63 0.19 6.18
CA TYR A 290 -22.74 1.34 6.22
C TYR A 290 -21.33 0.97 5.70
N LEU A 291 -20.81 -0.17 6.13
CA LEU A 291 -19.51 -0.65 5.70
C LEU A 291 -19.46 -0.99 4.20
N TRP A 292 -20.48 -1.65 3.66
CA TRP A 292 -20.58 -1.89 2.21
C TRP A 292 -20.71 -0.61 1.40
N ALA A 293 -21.56 0.32 1.83
CA ALA A 293 -21.72 1.61 1.18
C ALA A 293 -20.39 2.37 1.16
N TYR A 294 -19.66 2.34 2.29
CA TYR A 294 -18.33 2.93 2.38
C TYR A 294 -17.32 2.24 1.48
N PHE A 295 -17.32 0.89 1.42
CA PHE A 295 -16.46 0.13 0.52
C PHE A 295 -16.65 0.55 -0.94
N PHE A 296 -17.89 0.57 -1.44
CA PHE A 296 -18.18 0.97 -2.82
C PHE A 296 -17.81 2.43 -3.08
N PHE A 297 -18.12 3.32 -2.14
CA PHE A 297 -17.71 4.72 -2.23
C PHE A 297 -16.18 4.87 -2.34
N ALA A 298 -15.43 4.13 -1.50
CA ALA A 298 -13.97 4.16 -1.50
C ALA A 298 -13.39 3.61 -2.81
N VAL A 299 -13.88 2.46 -3.30
CA VAL A 299 -13.47 1.86 -4.58
C VAL A 299 -13.71 2.82 -5.74
N ILE A 300 -14.93 3.33 -5.88
CA ILE A 300 -15.31 4.22 -6.99
C ILE A 300 -14.47 5.49 -6.96
N SER A 301 -14.35 6.12 -5.79
CA SER A 301 -13.60 7.37 -5.62
C SER A 301 -12.10 7.17 -5.91
N TYR A 302 -11.52 6.06 -5.45
CA TYR A 302 -10.12 5.74 -5.67
C TYR A 302 -9.84 5.46 -7.15
N LEU A 303 -10.64 4.59 -7.79
CA LEU A 303 -10.48 4.25 -9.21
C LEU A 303 -10.70 5.46 -10.11
N HIS A 304 -11.69 6.29 -9.82
CA HIS A 304 -11.92 7.54 -10.56
C HIS A 304 -10.70 8.45 -10.47
N TRP A 305 -10.16 8.66 -9.26
CA TRP A 305 -8.98 9.48 -9.06
C TRP A 305 -7.73 8.89 -9.75
N ALA A 306 -7.49 7.59 -9.61
CA ALA A 306 -6.33 6.91 -10.22
C ALA A 306 -6.37 7.07 -11.74
N ASN A 307 -7.52 6.82 -12.37
CA ASN A 307 -7.72 7.03 -13.80
C ASN A 307 -7.43 8.49 -14.22
N LEU A 308 -7.91 9.47 -13.45
CA LEU A 308 -7.65 10.89 -13.76
C LEU A 308 -6.16 11.24 -13.68
N VAL A 309 -5.46 10.76 -12.66
CA VAL A 309 -4.03 11.05 -12.47
C VAL A 309 -3.20 10.35 -13.54
N ILE A 310 -3.42 9.05 -13.76
CA ILE A 310 -2.72 8.26 -14.79
C ILE A 310 -2.89 8.93 -16.16
N ASN A 311 -4.14 9.23 -16.56
CA ASN A 311 -4.40 9.84 -17.86
C ASN A 311 -3.73 11.21 -18.01
N ARG A 312 -3.71 12.03 -16.94
CA ARG A 312 -3.01 13.33 -16.96
C ARG A 312 -1.49 13.16 -17.08
N PHE A 313 -0.90 12.20 -16.37
CA PHE A 313 0.54 11.92 -16.46
C PHE A 313 0.92 11.37 -17.82
N CYS A 314 0.17 10.39 -18.35
CA CYS A 314 0.36 9.87 -19.70
C CYS A 314 0.30 10.97 -20.75
N ALA A 315 -0.72 11.84 -20.69
CA ALA A 315 -0.87 12.96 -21.62
C ALA A 315 0.28 13.98 -21.50
N HIS A 316 0.71 14.30 -20.28
CA HIS A 316 1.78 15.28 -20.04
C HIS A 316 3.16 14.76 -20.44
N LEU A 317 3.50 13.53 -20.03
CA LEU A 317 4.78 12.88 -20.29
C LEU A 317 4.88 12.28 -21.70
N LYS A 318 3.75 12.21 -22.43
CA LYS A 318 3.64 11.57 -23.75
C LYS A 318 4.11 10.11 -23.73
N ILE A 319 3.61 9.39 -22.73
CA ILE A 319 3.86 7.96 -22.50
C ILE A 319 2.52 7.21 -22.43
N GLU A 320 2.56 5.92 -22.75
CA GLU A 320 1.42 5.02 -22.64
C GLU A 320 1.60 4.13 -21.40
N CYS A 321 0.56 3.98 -20.58
CA CYS A 321 0.65 3.43 -19.22
C CYS A 321 1.14 1.96 -19.13
N PHE A 322 1.22 1.23 -20.24
CA PHE A 322 1.63 -0.17 -20.26
C PHE A 322 2.53 -0.54 -21.45
N HIS A 323 3.19 0.45 -22.05
CA HIS A 323 4.03 0.22 -23.22
C HIS A 323 5.44 0.80 -23.02
N ILE A 324 6.43 -0.09 -23.04
CA ILE A 324 7.85 0.29 -22.97
C ILE A 324 8.33 0.65 -24.38
N PRO A 325 8.78 1.89 -24.64
CA PRO A 325 9.24 2.27 -25.95
C PRO A 325 10.54 1.57 -26.35
N THR A 326 10.66 1.22 -27.63
CA THR A 326 11.89 0.62 -28.19
C THR A 326 13.06 1.62 -28.16
N ARG A 327 14.30 1.12 -28.05
CA ARG A 327 15.54 1.92 -27.95
C ARG A 327 15.64 3.07 -28.97
N SER A 328 15.21 2.85 -30.21
CA SER A 328 15.21 3.86 -31.27
C SER A 328 14.28 5.04 -30.95
N SER A 329 13.08 4.75 -30.44
CA SER A 329 12.07 5.74 -30.07
C SER A 329 12.45 6.52 -28.80
N ALA A 330 13.16 5.88 -27.86
CA ALA A 330 13.73 6.55 -26.69
C ALA A 330 14.84 7.54 -27.07
N TYR A 331 15.77 7.13 -27.94
CA TYR A 331 16.87 7.98 -28.43
C TYR A 331 16.36 9.24 -29.15
N LEU A 332 15.35 9.10 -30.02
CA LEU A 332 14.73 10.21 -30.74
C LEU A 332 14.05 11.21 -29.79
N ARG A 333 13.41 10.74 -28.72
CA ARG A 333 12.82 11.61 -27.68
C ARG A 333 13.89 12.42 -26.96
N THR A 334 14.99 11.78 -26.54
CA THR A 334 16.11 12.46 -25.87
C THR A 334 16.77 13.52 -26.78
N LEU A 335 16.93 13.21 -28.07
CA LEU A 335 17.42 14.19 -29.05
C LEU A 335 16.46 15.38 -29.22
N SER A 336 15.15 15.12 -29.24
CA SER A 336 14.15 16.18 -29.37
C SER A 336 14.14 17.13 -28.16
N SER A 337 14.24 16.60 -26.94
CA SER A 337 14.29 17.40 -25.70
C SER A 337 15.59 18.19 -25.58
N LEU A 338 16.73 17.59 -25.94
CA LEU A 338 18.02 18.28 -26.03
C LEU A 338 18.00 19.42 -27.07
N ASN A 339 17.35 19.22 -28.21
CA ASN A 339 17.19 20.26 -29.24
C ASN A 339 16.29 21.41 -28.76
N ILE A 340 15.22 21.12 -28.02
CA ILE A 340 14.36 22.14 -27.39
C ILE A 340 15.14 22.92 -26.34
N MET A 341 15.95 22.26 -25.50
CA MET A 341 16.80 22.94 -24.52
C MET A 341 17.88 23.80 -25.17
N LYS A 342 18.51 23.34 -26.26
CA LYS A 342 19.45 24.14 -27.07
C LYS A 342 18.77 25.38 -27.64
N ARG A 343 17.55 25.25 -28.19
CA ARG A 343 16.77 26.39 -28.70
C ARG A 343 16.38 27.37 -27.60
N LYS A 344 15.95 26.91 -26.42
CA LYS A 344 15.66 27.79 -25.27
C LYS A 344 16.92 28.50 -24.77
N ARG A 345 18.08 27.84 -24.73
CA ARG A 345 19.37 28.48 -24.39
C ARG A 345 19.78 29.55 -25.40
N LEU A 346 19.61 29.28 -26.70
CA LEU A 346 19.89 30.26 -27.77
C LEU A 346 18.94 31.47 -27.70
N SER A 347 17.66 31.24 -27.44
CA SER A 347 16.66 32.31 -27.24
C SER A 347 16.96 33.16 -26.00
N TYR A 348 17.37 32.54 -24.89
CA TYR A 348 17.76 33.26 -23.68
C TYR A 348 19.05 34.06 -23.87
N LYS A 349 20.00 33.52 -24.66
CA LYS A 349 21.24 34.21 -25.01
C LYS A 349 20.96 35.41 -25.93
N ASN A 350 20.09 35.26 -26.94
CA ASN A 350 19.68 36.37 -27.81
C ASN A 350 18.93 37.48 -27.05
N ASN A 351 18.02 37.12 -26.12
CA ASN A 351 17.33 38.12 -25.29
C ASN A 351 18.28 38.84 -24.29
N ARG A 352 19.42 38.24 -23.92
CA ARG A 352 20.47 38.93 -23.15
C ARG A 352 21.29 39.90 -24.00
N PHE A 353 21.52 39.58 -25.28
CA PHE A 353 22.24 40.47 -26.18
C PHE A 353 21.41 41.70 -26.59
N THR A 354 20.08 41.61 -26.58
CA THR A 354 19.20 42.76 -26.84
C THR A 354 18.96 43.65 -25.62
N ASN A 355 19.19 43.17 -24.40
CA ASN A 355 18.90 43.89 -23.14
C ASN A 355 20.13 44.42 -22.38
N ASN A 356 21.32 44.39 -22.97
CA ASN A 356 22.51 45.00 -22.33
C ASN A 356 22.56 46.52 -22.58
N GLY A 357 21.66 47.23 -21.90
CA GLY A 357 21.83 48.60 -21.48
C GLY A 357 21.76 48.66 -19.95
N GLY A 358 22.90 48.50 -19.28
CA GLY A 358 23.09 48.91 -17.88
C GLY A 358 23.03 47.82 -16.80
N THR A 359 24.03 47.92 -15.91
CA THR A 359 24.18 47.42 -14.53
C THR A 359 24.48 45.94 -14.25
N THR A 360 25.74 45.77 -13.82
CA THR A 360 26.37 44.64 -13.13
C THR A 360 25.62 44.18 -11.88
N LEU A 361 25.34 42.87 -11.78
CA LEU A 361 25.21 42.17 -10.51
C LEU A 361 25.66 40.70 -10.70
N ALA A 362 26.65 40.32 -9.91
CA ALA A 362 27.25 38.99 -9.88
C ALA A 362 26.24 37.96 -9.34
N GLN A 363 26.03 36.86 -10.07
CA GLN A 363 25.37 35.67 -9.52
C GLN A 363 26.11 34.39 -9.95
N ARG A 364 26.54 33.67 -8.91
CA ARG A 364 27.16 32.34 -8.89
C ARG A 364 26.47 31.37 -9.86
N SER A 365 27.21 30.82 -10.81
CA SER A 365 26.78 29.64 -11.57
C SER A 365 27.23 28.37 -10.84
N THR A 366 26.30 27.71 -10.15
CA THR A 366 26.51 26.32 -9.72
C THR A 366 26.23 25.43 -10.92
N THR A 367 27.28 24.94 -11.56
CA THR A 367 27.22 24.03 -12.70
C THR A 367 26.81 22.64 -12.22
N TYR A 368 25.59 22.20 -12.52
CA TYR A 368 25.23 20.78 -12.47
C TYR A 368 25.99 20.05 -13.59
N LYS A 369 27.13 19.44 -13.25
CA LYS A 369 27.75 18.38 -14.04
C LYS A 369 26.93 17.11 -13.83
N ILE A 370 26.24 16.65 -14.86
CA ILE A 370 25.72 15.28 -14.93
C ILE A 370 26.89 14.43 -15.46
N GLU A 371 27.54 13.68 -14.57
CA GLU A 371 28.52 12.67 -14.96
C GLU A 371 27.78 11.47 -15.56
N LEU A 372 27.98 11.27 -16.87
CA LEU A 372 27.48 10.17 -17.69
C LEU A 372 28.39 8.93 -17.61
N SER A 373 29.08 8.72 -16.49
CA SER A 373 30.03 7.62 -16.31
C SER A 373 29.49 6.58 -15.33
N GLN A 374 28.46 5.85 -15.77
CA GLN A 374 28.08 4.49 -15.32
C GLN A 374 26.85 4.04 -16.13
N LEU A 375 27.05 3.91 -17.45
CA LEU A 375 26.16 3.16 -18.35
C LEU A 375 26.36 1.65 -18.16
#